data_AF-A0A251QN31-F1
#
_entry.id   AF-A0A251QN31-F1
#
_cell.length_a   1.000
_cell.length_b   1.000
_cell.length_c   1.000
_cell.angle_alpha   90.00
_cell.angle_beta   90.00
_cell.angle_gamma   90.00
#
_symmetry.space_group_name_H-M   'P 1'
#
loop_
_entity.id
_entity.type
_entity.pdbx_description
1 polymer ?
#
loop_
_entity_poly.entity_id
_entity_poly.type
_entity_poly.pdbx_seq_one_letter_code
_entity_poly.pdbx_strand_id
1 'polypeptide(L)'
;MKEKGQKIELWLFCIPERLKEDMKLLIMEKVRQELEEDRDADLNYILSTLPMDIQSSIRSGIPITRLTQVPIFKDMDEKVLKAICRYLKPRRYAKNGTITQEGGPLEMMLYIVNGFVNIEERDGSNNLQRGAREVYGEELLRWPLSNSFPHVLPSATLSATAGSDVVALALTATDLDSVVSEFGRQYFFGMITCKMFSVKEVEKATDTYHVSRFIRRQQTITSRGVSTRVYKGVLADKTEVEVTRYTVNCSYDDYPYLVKLVAVASRTNHKNLVRLLGCCLEGQTIALVSEYIPNACTLFQRIHGEEGEEGKPSSPLSLELRMKIASETAGALAYLRSLTTTPILPSFVSTTSILLDDNCTAKLCSFGLRFVPNDSRYSLSSIRQGCFDPESKTLIERLDVYGIGVVLAELLTDPNAISSSGDRDLTKLVNSFLEDRLKEILDRKIILKEGDFRTAKKVAHLATRCLRYEKEEMPSMKEVVAELEGILRILRAEQGGEASFS
;
A
#
# COMPACT_ATOMS: atom_id res chain seq x y z
N MET A 1 -31.25 -11.10 -29.29
CA MET A 1 -32.43 -10.66 -28.48
C MET A 1 -32.11 -10.47 -27.00
N LYS A 2 -31.56 -11.47 -26.29
CA LYS A 2 -31.35 -11.42 -24.82
C LYS A 2 -30.41 -10.29 -24.34
N GLU A 3 -29.31 -10.04 -25.07
CA GLU A 3 -28.38 -8.93 -24.78
C GLU A 3 -28.97 -7.54 -25.00
N LYS A 4 -29.73 -7.34 -26.09
CA LYS A 4 -30.41 -6.06 -26.40
C LYS A 4 -31.49 -5.76 -25.35
N GLY A 5 -32.22 -6.78 -24.90
CA GLY A 5 -33.22 -6.67 -23.82
C GLY A 5 -32.60 -6.31 -22.46
N GLN A 6 -31.47 -6.93 -22.09
CA GLN A 6 -30.75 -6.60 -20.84
C GLN A 6 -30.22 -5.16 -20.82
N LYS A 7 -29.75 -4.63 -21.97
CA LYS A 7 -29.37 -3.22 -22.09
C LYS A 7 -30.56 -2.29 -21.89
N ILE A 8 -31.71 -2.57 -22.50
CA ILE A 8 -32.93 -1.75 -22.35
C ILE A 8 -33.50 -1.80 -20.92
N GLU A 9 -33.44 -2.96 -20.25
CA GLU A 9 -33.85 -3.07 -18.84
C GLU A 9 -32.95 -2.29 -17.89
N LEU A 10 -31.63 -2.32 -18.10
CA LEU A 10 -30.66 -1.47 -17.41
C LEU A 10 -30.99 0.02 -17.57
N TRP A 11 -31.48 0.41 -18.75
CA TRP A 11 -31.82 1.80 -19.07
C TRP A 11 -33.10 2.27 -18.38
N LEU A 12 -34.13 1.42 -18.35
CA LEU A 12 -35.41 1.70 -17.67
C LEU A 12 -35.26 1.71 -16.13
N PHE A 13 -34.23 1.04 -15.59
CA PHE A 13 -33.95 0.94 -14.16
C PHE A 13 -33.46 2.26 -13.53
N CYS A 14 -32.95 3.19 -14.34
CA CYS A 14 -32.30 4.42 -13.86
C CYS A 14 -33.22 5.67 -13.88
N ILE A 15 -34.48 5.51 -14.33
CA ILE A 15 -35.49 6.58 -14.43
C ILE A 15 -36.31 6.66 -13.10
N PRO A 16 -36.50 7.86 -12.51
CA PRO A 16 -37.29 8.03 -11.28
C PRO A 16 -38.74 7.55 -11.40
N GLU A 17 -39.32 6.99 -10.33
CA GLU A 17 -40.66 6.37 -10.36
C GLU A 17 -41.80 7.31 -10.77
N ARG A 18 -41.66 8.63 -10.60
CA ARG A 18 -42.69 9.61 -10.97
C ARG A 18 -42.90 9.79 -12.48
N LEU A 19 -42.02 9.23 -13.31
CA LEU A 19 -42.07 9.31 -14.78
C LEU A 19 -42.36 7.94 -15.44
N LYS A 20 -42.74 6.92 -14.64
CA LYS A 20 -42.60 5.50 -14.99
C LYS A 20 -43.60 4.94 -16.00
N GLU A 21 -44.89 5.25 -15.95
CA GLU A 21 -45.86 4.52 -16.79
C GLU A 21 -45.83 4.99 -18.25
N ASP A 22 -46.04 6.29 -18.49
CA ASP A 22 -46.27 6.81 -19.85
C ASP A 22 -45.02 6.72 -20.74
N MET A 23 -43.84 7.10 -20.20
CA MET A 23 -42.59 7.05 -20.97
C MET A 23 -42.08 5.62 -21.19
N LYS A 24 -42.33 4.70 -20.26
CA LYS A 24 -41.93 3.29 -20.41
C LYS A 24 -42.78 2.60 -21.47
N LEU A 25 -44.09 2.90 -21.53
CA LEU A 25 -44.97 2.41 -22.58
C LEU A 25 -44.54 2.95 -23.94
N LEU A 26 -44.29 4.26 -24.07
CA LEU A 26 -43.80 4.89 -25.30
C LEU A 26 -42.49 4.27 -25.81
N ILE A 27 -41.51 4.05 -24.92
CA ILE A 27 -40.23 3.43 -25.28
C ILE A 27 -40.42 1.97 -25.69
N MET A 28 -41.21 1.19 -24.93
CA MET A 28 -41.43 -0.23 -25.22
C MET A 28 -42.26 -0.46 -26.49
N GLU A 29 -43.23 0.40 -26.76
CA GLU A 29 -44.06 0.35 -27.96
C GLU A 29 -43.25 0.72 -29.20
N LYS A 30 -42.39 1.74 -29.12
CA LYS A 30 -41.50 2.11 -30.22
C LYS A 30 -40.41 1.07 -30.47
N VAL A 31 -39.81 0.51 -29.42
CA VAL A 31 -38.86 -0.61 -29.53
C VAL A 31 -39.53 -1.84 -30.15
N ARG A 32 -40.80 -2.13 -29.81
CA ARG A 32 -41.56 -3.26 -30.38
C ARG A 32 -41.90 -3.05 -31.86
N GLN A 33 -42.32 -1.85 -32.26
CA GLN A 33 -42.55 -1.51 -33.67
C GLN A 33 -41.30 -1.69 -34.53
N GLU A 34 -40.16 -1.16 -34.09
CA GLU A 34 -38.91 -1.25 -34.88
C GLU A 34 -38.36 -2.69 -34.93
N LEU A 35 -38.64 -3.51 -33.91
CA LEU A 35 -38.31 -4.95 -33.89
C LEU A 35 -39.23 -5.80 -34.78
N GLU A 36 -40.43 -5.32 -35.10
CA GLU A 36 -41.36 -5.96 -36.03
C GLU A 36 -41.05 -5.58 -37.50
N GLU A 37 -40.49 -4.39 -37.73
CA GLU A 37 -40.21 -3.85 -39.07
C GLU A 37 -38.78 -4.13 -39.58
N ASP A 38 -37.77 -4.29 -38.72
CA ASP A 38 -36.39 -4.52 -39.17
C ASP A 38 -35.60 -5.49 -38.26
N ARG A 39 -35.04 -6.56 -38.85
CA ARG A 39 -34.30 -7.61 -38.13
C ARG A 39 -32.89 -7.18 -37.72
N ASP A 40 -32.36 -6.09 -38.28
CA ASP A 40 -30.97 -5.68 -38.09
C ASP A 40 -30.81 -4.33 -37.34
N ALA A 41 -31.89 -3.78 -36.78
CA ALA A 41 -31.86 -2.52 -36.05
C ALA A 41 -30.84 -2.55 -34.89
N ASP A 42 -29.72 -1.84 -35.04
CA ASP A 42 -28.74 -1.63 -33.97
C ASP A 42 -29.30 -0.65 -32.92
N LEU A 43 -28.86 -0.82 -31.67
CA LEU A 43 -29.32 -0.05 -30.52
C LEU A 43 -29.12 1.46 -30.70
N ASN A 44 -28.11 1.87 -31.47
CA ASN A 44 -27.86 3.28 -31.81
C ASN A 44 -28.91 3.87 -32.76
N TYR A 45 -29.47 3.06 -33.67
CA TYR A 45 -30.55 3.48 -34.55
C TYR A 45 -31.85 3.67 -33.75
N ILE A 46 -32.19 2.71 -32.90
CA ILE A 46 -33.36 2.79 -31.99
C ILE A 46 -33.26 3.99 -31.03
N LEU A 47 -32.05 4.31 -30.56
CA LEU A 47 -31.81 5.51 -29.76
C LEU A 47 -32.03 6.81 -30.56
N SER A 48 -31.73 6.83 -31.85
CA SER A 48 -31.84 8.01 -32.70
C SER A 48 -33.28 8.34 -33.12
N THR A 49 -34.21 7.38 -32.99
CA THR A 49 -35.62 7.54 -33.35
C THR A 49 -36.50 8.01 -32.18
N LEU A 50 -35.97 8.06 -30.96
CA LEU A 50 -36.69 8.57 -29.78
C LEU A 50 -36.73 10.12 -29.76
N PRO A 51 -37.70 10.76 -29.08
CA PRO A 51 -37.72 12.22 -28.87
C PRO A 51 -36.42 12.76 -28.22
N MET A 52 -35.95 13.95 -28.61
CA MET A 52 -34.62 14.50 -28.22
C MET A 52 -34.41 14.64 -26.70
N ASP A 53 -35.47 14.98 -25.97
CA ASP A 53 -35.54 15.02 -24.51
C ASP A 53 -35.35 13.63 -23.87
N ILE A 54 -35.91 12.60 -24.51
CA ILE A 54 -35.74 11.19 -24.14
C ILE A 54 -34.33 10.70 -24.54
N GLN A 55 -33.82 11.05 -25.72
CA GLN A 55 -32.44 10.70 -26.14
C GLN A 55 -31.38 11.27 -25.20
N SER A 56 -31.53 12.54 -24.81
CA SER A 56 -30.64 13.22 -23.86
C SER A 56 -30.67 12.54 -22.48
N SER A 57 -31.86 12.15 -22.02
CA SER A 57 -32.04 11.41 -20.77
C SER A 57 -31.50 9.99 -20.83
N ILE A 58 -31.60 9.29 -21.97
CA ILE A 58 -31.14 7.90 -22.14
C ILE A 58 -29.63 7.81 -22.35
N ARG A 59 -29.01 8.72 -23.12
CA ARG A 59 -27.54 8.81 -23.22
C ARG A 59 -26.88 9.13 -21.87
N SER A 60 -27.67 9.54 -20.88
CA SER A 60 -27.25 9.80 -19.50
C SER A 60 -27.52 8.65 -18.52
N GLY A 61 -27.81 7.43 -18.98
CA GLY A 61 -28.41 6.33 -18.20
C GLY A 61 -27.64 5.75 -17.00
N ILE A 62 -26.36 6.08 -16.78
CA ILE A 62 -25.83 6.40 -15.45
C ILE A 62 -24.93 7.59 -15.75
N PRO A 63 -25.26 8.81 -15.31
CA PRO A 63 -24.38 9.91 -15.59
C PRO A 63 -23.05 9.58 -14.93
N ILE A 64 -21.93 9.65 -15.65
CA ILE A 64 -20.60 9.70 -15.04
C ILE A 64 -20.62 10.71 -13.88
N THR A 65 -21.40 11.78 -14.05
CA THR A 65 -21.69 12.81 -13.02
C THR A 65 -22.32 12.30 -11.73
N ARG A 66 -22.95 11.12 -11.68
CA ARG A 66 -23.42 10.47 -10.45
C ARG A 66 -22.35 9.63 -9.80
N LEU A 67 -21.55 8.88 -10.57
CA LEU A 67 -20.41 8.15 -10.01
C LEU A 67 -19.35 9.11 -9.46
N THR A 68 -19.07 10.22 -10.14
CA THR A 68 -18.10 11.23 -9.67
C THR A 68 -18.55 12.00 -8.42
N GLN A 69 -19.82 11.88 -8.00
CA GLN A 69 -20.26 12.37 -6.68
C GLN A 69 -19.72 11.50 -5.54
N VAL A 70 -19.37 10.24 -5.83
CA VAL A 70 -18.73 9.36 -4.87
C VAL A 70 -17.24 9.72 -4.78
N PRO A 71 -16.69 10.00 -3.59
CA PRO A 71 -15.32 10.49 -3.44
C PRO A 71 -14.26 9.65 -4.15
N ILE A 72 -14.39 8.32 -4.14
CA ILE A 72 -13.42 7.39 -4.75
C ILE A 72 -13.37 7.44 -6.28
N PHE A 73 -14.43 7.93 -6.93
CA PHE A 73 -14.53 8.01 -8.39
C PHE A 73 -14.26 9.41 -8.93
N LYS A 74 -14.19 10.41 -8.06
CA LYS A 74 -14.11 11.83 -8.44
C LYS A 74 -12.94 12.14 -9.37
N ASP A 75 -11.76 11.60 -9.06
CA ASP A 75 -10.51 11.88 -9.77
C ASP A 75 -10.10 10.73 -10.71
N MET A 76 -11.01 9.78 -10.95
CA MET A 76 -10.76 8.62 -11.80
C MET A 76 -10.93 8.98 -13.29
N ASP A 77 -10.09 8.38 -14.14
CA ASP A 77 -10.11 8.63 -15.59
C ASP A 77 -11.48 8.29 -16.22
N GLU A 78 -11.92 9.13 -17.15
CA GLU A 78 -13.23 8.99 -17.79
C GLU A 78 -13.40 7.63 -18.50
N LYS A 79 -12.33 7.06 -19.08
CA LYS A 79 -12.39 5.74 -19.72
C LYS A 79 -12.63 4.64 -18.71
N VAL A 80 -12.01 4.73 -17.53
CA VAL A 80 -12.24 3.80 -16.42
C VAL A 80 -13.67 3.92 -15.92
N LEU A 81 -14.17 5.14 -15.71
CA LEU A 81 -15.55 5.37 -15.28
C LEU A 81 -16.56 4.82 -16.30
N LYS A 82 -16.33 5.02 -17.60
CA LYS A 82 -17.13 4.41 -18.67
C LYS A 82 -17.05 2.89 -18.64
N ALA A 83 -15.88 2.30 -18.36
CA ALA A 83 -15.74 0.87 -18.20
C ALA A 83 -16.56 0.35 -17.02
N ILE A 84 -16.44 0.96 -15.84
CA ILE A 84 -17.23 0.61 -14.65
C ILE A 84 -18.74 0.69 -14.96
N CYS A 85 -19.20 1.77 -15.59
CA CYS A 85 -20.61 1.92 -15.99
C CYS A 85 -21.10 0.79 -16.90
N ARG A 86 -20.27 0.28 -17.81
CA ARG A 86 -20.62 -0.84 -18.70
C ARG A 86 -20.85 -2.15 -17.94
N TYR A 87 -20.20 -2.33 -16.78
CA TYR A 87 -20.25 -3.54 -15.99
C TYR A 87 -21.26 -3.50 -14.84
N LEU A 88 -21.81 -2.34 -14.51
CA LEU A 88 -22.83 -2.20 -13.46
C LEU A 88 -24.13 -2.93 -13.84
N LYS A 89 -24.56 -3.86 -12.97
CA LYS A 89 -25.76 -4.70 -13.17
C LYS A 89 -26.81 -4.41 -12.10
N PRO A 90 -28.12 -4.45 -12.43
CA PRO A 90 -29.15 -4.14 -11.45
C PRO A 90 -29.31 -5.30 -10.46
N ARG A 91 -29.47 -4.95 -9.17
CA ARG A 91 -29.77 -5.87 -8.07
C ARG A 91 -30.94 -5.33 -7.26
N ARG A 92 -31.77 -6.23 -6.76
CA ARG A 92 -32.91 -5.92 -5.89
C ARG A 92 -32.80 -6.73 -4.62
N TYR A 93 -33.06 -6.09 -3.50
CA TYR A 93 -33.14 -6.74 -2.20
C TYR A 93 -34.48 -6.38 -1.58
N ALA A 94 -35.23 -7.41 -1.15
CA ALA A 94 -36.43 -7.18 -0.37
C ALA A 94 -36.04 -6.69 1.03
N LYS A 95 -36.95 -5.98 1.71
CA LYS A 95 -36.75 -5.57 3.10
C LYS A 95 -36.29 -6.75 3.98
N ASN A 96 -35.30 -6.51 4.83
CA ASN A 96 -34.58 -7.45 5.68
C ASN A 96 -33.74 -8.50 4.92
N GLY A 97 -33.58 -8.37 3.61
CA GLY A 97 -32.70 -9.24 2.82
C GLY A 97 -31.23 -9.02 3.20
N THR A 98 -30.50 -10.11 3.41
CA THR A 98 -29.05 -10.05 3.65
C THR A 98 -28.30 -9.65 2.38
N ILE A 99 -27.41 -8.67 2.50
CA ILE A 99 -26.55 -8.21 1.41
C ILE A 99 -25.15 -8.80 1.58
N THR A 100 -24.54 -8.64 2.75
CA THR A 100 -23.27 -9.26 3.13
C THR A 100 -23.27 -9.64 4.60
N GLN A 101 -22.41 -10.57 4.98
CA GLN A 101 -22.16 -10.95 6.37
C GLN A 101 -20.72 -10.59 6.75
N GLU A 102 -20.54 -10.05 7.95
CA GLU A 102 -19.24 -9.72 8.52
C GLU A 102 -18.29 -10.93 8.47
N GLY A 103 -17.05 -10.69 8.03
CA GLY A 103 -16.03 -11.73 7.88
C GLY A 103 -16.20 -12.59 6.61
N GLY A 104 -17.36 -12.56 5.96
CA GLY A 104 -17.60 -13.21 4.67
C GLY A 104 -16.90 -12.49 3.50
N PRO A 105 -16.79 -13.11 2.31
CA PRO A 105 -16.19 -12.48 1.15
C PRO A 105 -17.03 -11.30 0.64
N LEU A 106 -16.38 -10.16 0.39
CA LEU A 106 -17.00 -9.00 -0.24
C LEU A 106 -16.96 -9.16 -1.77
N GLU A 107 -18.05 -9.70 -2.32
CA GLU A 107 -18.14 -10.05 -3.75
C GLU A 107 -18.55 -8.88 -4.66
N MET A 108 -19.14 -7.83 -4.10
CA MET A 108 -19.66 -6.72 -4.88
C MET A 108 -19.71 -5.39 -4.13
N MET A 109 -19.62 -4.32 -4.91
CA MET A 109 -19.94 -2.95 -4.52
C MET A 109 -21.33 -2.61 -5.04
N LEU A 110 -22.14 -1.92 -4.23
CA LEU A 110 -23.48 -1.48 -4.59
C LEU A 110 -23.55 0.05 -4.62
N TYR A 111 -23.98 0.59 -5.75
CA TYR A 111 -24.48 1.97 -5.84
C TYR A 111 -25.98 1.97 -5.61
N ILE A 112 -26.45 2.58 -4.52
CA ILE A 112 -27.85 2.54 -4.11
C ILE A 112 -28.64 3.55 -4.93
N VAL A 113 -29.58 3.06 -5.73
CA VAL A 113 -30.47 3.90 -6.56
C VAL A 113 -31.70 4.32 -5.76
N ASN A 114 -32.29 3.37 -5.03
CA ASN A 114 -33.46 3.59 -4.19
C ASN A 114 -33.43 2.68 -2.95
N GLY A 115 -34.08 3.12 -1.87
CA GLY A 115 -34.08 2.45 -0.58
C GLY A 115 -32.84 2.76 0.25
N PHE A 116 -32.63 1.98 1.31
CA PHE A 116 -31.46 2.12 2.17
C PHE A 116 -30.95 0.78 2.70
N VAL A 117 -29.64 0.72 2.91
CA VAL A 117 -28.90 -0.41 3.46
C VAL A 117 -28.52 -0.08 4.89
N ASN A 118 -28.85 -0.99 5.81
CA ASN A 118 -28.40 -0.96 7.20
C ASN A 118 -27.08 -1.70 7.30
N ILE A 119 -26.11 -1.09 7.97
CA ILE A 119 -24.79 -1.66 8.24
C ILE A 119 -24.66 -1.76 9.76
N GLU A 120 -24.46 -2.98 10.23
CA GLU A 120 -24.50 -3.33 11.66
C GLU A 120 -23.17 -3.96 12.08
N GLU A 121 -22.65 -3.50 13.22
CA GLU A 121 -21.58 -4.17 13.96
C GLU A 121 -22.12 -5.35 14.79
N ARG A 122 -21.29 -6.38 15.00
CA ARG A 122 -21.67 -7.59 15.75
C ARG A 122 -22.16 -7.33 17.18
N ASP A 123 -21.72 -6.23 17.79
CA ASP A 123 -22.08 -5.83 19.14
C ASP A 123 -23.34 -4.94 19.20
N GLY A 124 -23.90 -4.57 18.04
CA GLY A 124 -25.06 -3.69 17.92
C GLY A 124 -24.81 -2.25 18.37
N SER A 125 -23.54 -1.86 18.58
CA SER A 125 -23.18 -0.55 19.13
C SER A 125 -23.36 0.59 18.12
N ASN A 126 -23.16 0.30 16.83
CA ASN A 126 -23.24 1.25 15.73
C ASN A 126 -24.16 0.74 14.61
N ASN A 127 -25.16 1.56 14.28
CA ASN A 127 -26.01 1.37 13.12
C ASN A 127 -25.72 2.50 12.12
N LEU A 128 -25.02 2.18 11.04
CA LEU A 128 -24.80 3.11 9.95
C LEU A 128 -25.80 2.81 8.83
N GLN A 129 -26.48 3.83 8.33
CA GLN A 129 -27.44 3.70 7.23
C GLN A 129 -26.85 4.33 5.97
N ARG A 130 -26.92 3.62 4.85
CA ARG A 130 -26.59 4.14 3.53
C ARG A 130 -27.84 4.24 2.67
N GLY A 131 -28.18 5.45 2.24
CA GLY A 131 -29.37 5.76 1.47
C GLY A 131 -29.11 5.88 -0.03
N ALA A 132 -30.14 6.35 -0.75
CA ALA A 132 -30.04 6.61 -2.17
C ALA A 132 -28.89 7.57 -2.50
N ARG A 133 -28.15 7.25 -3.59
CA ARG A 133 -26.94 7.95 -4.07
C ARG A 133 -25.67 7.68 -3.27
N GLU A 134 -25.73 6.85 -2.25
CA GLU A 134 -24.53 6.38 -1.55
C GLU A 134 -24.07 5.01 -2.07
N VAL A 135 -22.82 4.67 -1.72
CA VAL A 135 -22.19 3.41 -2.09
C VAL A 135 -22.02 2.53 -0.86
N TYR A 136 -22.29 1.24 -1.02
CA TYR A 136 -21.95 0.20 -0.07
C TYR A 136 -20.85 -0.70 -0.66
N GLY A 137 -19.91 -1.16 0.16
CA GLY A 137 -18.83 -2.05 -0.28
C GLY A 137 -17.75 -1.35 -1.11
N GLU A 138 -17.53 -0.04 -0.91
CA GLU A 138 -16.46 0.72 -1.60
C GLU A 138 -15.05 0.18 -1.34
N GLU A 139 -14.86 -0.61 -0.28
CA GLU A 139 -13.64 -1.36 0.02
C GLU A 139 -13.24 -2.30 -1.12
N LEU A 140 -14.21 -2.83 -1.88
CA LEU A 140 -13.93 -3.65 -3.06
C LEU A 140 -13.12 -2.89 -4.11
N LEU A 141 -13.30 -1.57 -4.23
CA LEU A 141 -12.53 -0.74 -5.16
C LEU A 141 -11.07 -0.58 -4.71
N ARG A 142 -10.74 -0.88 -3.46
CA ARG A 142 -9.36 -0.90 -2.96
C ARG A 142 -8.74 -2.29 -3.16
N TRP A 143 -9.52 -3.32 -3.45
CA TRP A 143 -9.03 -4.69 -3.66
C TRP A 143 -7.96 -4.81 -4.74
N PRO A 144 -8.04 -4.12 -5.91
CA PRO A 144 -6.98 -4.18 -6.91
C PRO A 144 -5.63 -3.65 -6.44
N LEU A 145 -5.60 -2.83 -5.38
CA LEU A 145 -4.37 -2.41 -4.73
C LEU A 145 -3.73 -3.54 -3.93
N SER A 146 -4.38 -4.69 -3.73
CA SER A 146 -3.85 -5.93 -3.14
C SER A 146 -3.03 -6.75 -4.15
N ASN A 147 -2.13 -7.61 -3.67
CA ASN A 147 -1.51 -8.66 -4.51
C ASN A 147 -2.25 -9.99 -4.36
N SER A 148 -3.21 -10.05 -3.44
CA SER A 148 -4.18 -11.13 -3.40
C SER A 148 -5.23 -10.98 -4.50
N PHE A 149 -5.27 -9.84 -5.19
CA PHE A 149 -6.09 -9.63 -6.37
C PHE A 149 -5.46 -10.35 -7.58
N PRO A 150 -6.24 -11.05 -8.40
CA PRO A 150 -7.70 -11.22 -8.34
C PRO A 150 -8.17 -12.50 -7.59
N HIS A 151 -7.26 -13.21 -6.92
CA HIS A 151 -7.51 -14.57 -6.42
C HIS A 151 -8.24 -14.67 -5.07
N VAL A 152 -7.98 -13.76 -4.13
CA VAL A 152 -8.54 -13.78 -2.78
C VAL A 152 -9.27 -12.47 -2.53
N LEU A 153 -10.60 -12.59 -2.38
CA LEU A 153 -11.50 -11.48 -2.10
C LEU A 153 -11.23 -10.86 -0.72
N PRO A 154 -11.45 -9.54 -0.57
CA PRO A 154 -11.44 -8.92 0.75
C PRO A 154 -12.62 -9.43 1.57
N SER A 155 -12.46 -9.50 2.90
CA SER A 155 -13.56 -9.81 3.80
C SER A 155 -14.42 -8.56 4.03
N ALA A 156 -15.74 -8.71 4.09
CA ALA A 156 -16.64 -7.67 4.51
C ALA A 156 -16.36 -7.33 5.98
N THR A 157 -16.05 -6.06 6.26
CA THR A 157 -15.77 -5.57 7.62
C THR A 157 -17.02 -5.55 8.50
N LEU A 158 -18.21 -5.43 7.91
CA LEU A 158 -19.49 -5.33 8.61
C LEU A 158 -20.59 -6.12 7.90
N SER A 159 -21.62 -6.48 8.64
CA SER A 159 -22.83 -7.09 8.07
C SER A 159 -23.71 -6.01 7.47
N ALA A 160 -24.35 -6.31 6.34
CA ALA A 160 -25.27 -5.38 5.69
C ALA A 160 -26.59 -6.05 5.33
N THR A 161 -27.70 -5.37 5.62
CA THR A 161 -29.06 -5.82 5.31
C THR A 161 -29.85 -4.70 4.64
N ALA A 162 -30.84 -5.07 3.84
CA ALA A 162 -31.74 -4.12 3.21
C ALA A 162 -32.75 -3.59 4.25
N GLY A 163 -32.69 -2.31 4.60
CA GLY A 163 -33.63 -1.72 5.56
C GLY A 163 -35.00 -1.37 4.96
N SER A 164 -35.07 -1.33 3.64
CA SER A 164 -36.30 -1.25 2.82
C SER A 164 -36.18 -2.18 1.61
N ASP A 165 -37.13 -2.12 0.68
CA ASP A 165 -36.86 -2.64 -0.66
C ASP A 165 -35.76 -1.78 -1.31
N VAL A 166 -34.61 -2.39 -1.56
CA VAL A 166 -33.42 -1.72 -2.09
C VAL A 166 -33.27 -2.06 -3.57
N VAL A 167 -33.01 -1.02 -4.34
CA VAL A 167 -32.72 -1.06 -5.76
C VAL A 167 -31.32 -0.50 -5.94
N ALA A 168 -30.38 -1.32 -6.41
CA ALA A 168 -28.98 -0.95 -6.52
C ALA A 168 -28.36 -1.38 -7.85
N LEU A 169 -27.25 -0.75 -8.21
CA LEU A 169 -26.39 -1.14 -9.31
C LEU A 169 -25.13 -1.76 -8.72
N ALA A 170 -24.87 -3.01 -9.05
CA ALA A 170 -23.79 -3.80 -8.50
C ALA A 170 -22.62 -3.90 -9.47
N LEU A 171 -21.41 -3.64 -8.96
CA LEU A 171 -20.15 -4.00 -9.60
C LEU A 171 -19.59 -5.22 -8.87
N THR A 172 -19.47 -6.34 -9.57
CA THR A 172 -18.91 -7.57 -8.97
C THR A 172 -17.39 -7.53 -8.97
N ALA A 173 -16.77 -8.33 -8.10
CA ALA A 173 -15.32 -8.50 -8.04
C ALA A 173 -14.73 -8.96 -9.38
N THR A 174 -15.39 -9.90 -10.08
CA THR A 174 -14.94 -10.38 -11.40
C THR A 174 -15.07 -9.32 -12.49
N ASP A 175 -16.13 -8.51 -12.43
CA ASP A 175 -16.31 -7.40 -13.37
C ASP A 175 -15.26 -6.30 -13.10
N LEU A 176 -14.95 -6.03 -11.82
CA LEU A 176 -13.88 -5.11 -11.44
C LEU A 176 -12.51 -5.61 -11.91
N ASP A 177 -12.25 -6.92 -11.84
CA ASP A 177 -11.02 -7.52 -12.35
C ASP A 177 -10.85 -7.27 -13.86
N SER A 178 -11.93 -7.43 -14.62
CA SER A 178 -11.96 -7.11 -16.04
C SER A 178 -11.61 -5.63 -16.31
N VAL A 179 -12.15 -4.70 -15.52
CA VAL A 179 -11.85 -3.25 -15.65
C VAL A 179 -10.37 -2.96 -15.37
N VAL A 180 -9.81 -3.55 -14.32
CA VAL A 180 -8.40 -3.33 -13.93
C VAL A 180 -7.46 -3.98 -14.93
N SER A 181 -7.80 -5.14 -15.47
CA SER A 181 -7.03 -5.80 -16.52
C SER A 181 -6.96 -4.96 -17.81
N GLU A 182 -8.06 -4.27 -18.17
CA GLU A 182 -8.11 -3.40 -19.35
C GLU A 182 -7.48 -2.01 -19.09
N PHE A 183 -7.70 -1.41 -17.92
CA PHE A 183 -7.36 -0.01 -17.63
C PHE A 183 -6.50 0.19 -16.37
N GLY A 184 -5.70 -0.81 -15.96
CA GLY A 184 -4.98 -0.81 -14.69
C GLY A 184 -4.15 0.45 -14.44
N ARG A 185 -3.47 0.97 -15.46
CA ARG A 185 -2.70 2.23 -15.35
C ARG A 185 -3.59 3.40 -14.92
N GLN A 186 -4.67 3.65 -15.65
CA GLN A 186 -5.59 4.76 -15.39
C GLN A 186 -6.34 4.55 -14.08
N TYR A 187 -6.68 3.29 -13.77
CA TYR A 187 -7.33 2.90 -12.52
C TYR A 187 -6.46 3.25 -11.32
N PHE A 188 -5.21 2.78 -11.28
CA PHE A 188 -4.30 3.07 -10.17
C PHE A 188 -3.91 4.55 -10.09
N PHE A 189 -3.84 5.23 -11.23
CA PHE A 189 -3.59 6.67 -11.24
C PHE A 189 -4.71 7.44 -10.56
N GLY A 190 -5.97 7.12 -10.89
CA GLY A 190 -7.16 7.69 -10.22
C GLY A 190 -7.30 7.29 -8.75
N MET A 191 -6.54 6.30 -8.31
CA MET A 191 -6.44 5.94 -6.91
C MET A 191 -5.39 6.76 -6.16
N ILE A 192 -4.52 7.57 -6.77
CA ILE A 192 -3.50 8.30 -6.00
C ILE A 192 -4.16 9.39 -5.14
N THR A 193 -3.88 9.41 -3.83
CA THR A 193 -4.49 10.36 -2.89
C THR A 193 -3.56 11.51 -2.49
N CYS A 194 -2.29 11.47 -2.89
CA CYS A 194 -1.33 12.53 -2.61
C CYS A 194 -1.28 13.57 -3.74
N LYS A 195 -0.58 14.69 -3.52
CA LYS A 195 -0.51 15.77 -4.50
C LYS A 195 0.25 15.35 -5.75
N MET A 196 -0.34 15.56 -6.93
CA MET A 196 0.36 15.43 -8.20
C MET A 196 1.15 16.71 -8.49
N PHE A 197 2.46 16.57 -8.69
CA PHE A 197 3.36 17.64 -9.11
C PHE A 197 3.72 17.47 -10.59
N SER A 198 3.85 18.60 -11.29
CA SER A 198 4.42 18.64 -12.63
C SER A 198 5.95 18.49 -12.60
N VAL A 199 6.55 18.07 -13.72
CA VAL A 199 8.02 18.04 -13.86
C VAL A 199 8.64 19.40 -13.52
N LYS A 200 8.03 20.48 -14.02
CA LYS A 200 8.51 21.85 -13.81
C LYS A 200 8.52 22.25 -12.33
N GLU A 201 7.52 21.84 -11.56
CA GLU A 201 7.47 22.12 -10.12
C GLU A 201 8.57 21.37 -9.37
N VAL A 202 8.79 20.09 -9.68
CA VAL A 202 9.83 19.28 -9.03
C VAL A 202 11.23 19.76 -9.42
N GLU A 203 11.45 20.10 -10.69
CA GLU A 203 12.70 20.68 -11.16
C GLU A 203 12.97 22.02 -10.49
N LYS A 204 11.98 22.92 -10.45
CA LYS A 204 12.14 24.20 -9.75
C LYS A 204 12.44 24.01 -8.27
N ALA A 205 11.77 23.08 -7.60
CA ALA A 205 11.98 22.82 -6.18
C ALA A 205 13.39 22.30 -5.88
N THR A 206 13.99 21.57 -6.82
CA THR A 206 15.31 20.92 -6.67
C THR A 206 16.45 21.65 -7.36
N ASP A 207 16.20 22.85 -7.89
CA ASP A 207 17.15 23.59 -8.73
C ASP A 207 17.66 22.73 -9.91
N THR A 208 16.72 22.11 -10.62
CA THR A 208 17.00 21.16 -11.72
C THR A 208 17.89 19.99 -11.24
N TYR A 209 17.61 19.46 -10.05
CA TYR A 209 18.38 18.39 -9.42
C TYR A 209 19.87 18.72 -9.27
N HIS A 210 20.17 19.98 -8.92
CA HIS A 210 21.55 20.46 -8.76
C HIS A 210 22.33 19.62 -7.75
N VAL A 211 23.65 19.48 -7.97
CA VAL A 211 24.52 18.67 -7.11
C VAL A 211 24.57 19.17 -5.66
N SER A 212 24.41 20.48 -5.44
CA SER A 212 24.34 21.05 -4.07
C SER A 212 23.07 20.67 -3.30
N ARG A 213 22.05 20.17 -4.00
CA ARG A 213 20.81 19.66 -3.40
C ARG A 213 20.86 18.16 -3.17
N PHE A 214 21.88 17.46 -3.64
CA PHE A 214 21.98 16.01 -3.48
C PHE A 214 22.15 15.65 -2.00
N ILE A 215 21.28 14.76 -1.49
CA ILE A 215 21.35 14.25 -0.12
C ILE A 215 22.08 12.92 -0.10
N ARG A 216 21.58 11.95 -0.88
CA ARG A 216 22.06 10.57 -0.83
C ARG A 216 21.70 9.78 -2.08
N ARG A 217 22.46 8.70 -2.31
CA ARG A 217 22.01 7.60 -3.16
C ARG A 217 21.17 6.69 -2.29
N GLN A 218 19.95 6.39 -2.73
CA GLN A 218 19.23 5.25 -2.18
C GLN A 218 19.73 4.04 -2.98
N GLN A 219 20.60 3.21 -2.38
CA GLN A 219 21.17 2.05 -3.08
C GLN A 219 20.06 1.05 -3.42
N THR A 220 19.57 1.16 -4.64
CA THR A 220 18.66 0.22 -5.27
C THR A 220 19.33 -0.23 -6.56
N ILE A 221 20.34 -1.10 -6.49
CA ILE A 221 20.81 -1.80 -7.69
C ILE A 221 19.77 -2.87 -7.98
N THR A 222 18.78 -2.49 -8.77
CA THR A 222 17.83 -3.44 -9.34
C THR A 222 18.55 -4.27 -10.40
N SER A 223 18.15 -5.53 -10.57
CA SER A 223 18.52 -6.35 -11.74
C SER A 223 18.12 -5.71 -13.08
N ARG A 224 17.33 -4.63 -13.06
CA ARG A 224 16.80 -3.90 -14.22
C ARG A 224 17.39 -2.51 -14.45
N GLY A 225 18.45 -2.12 -13.72
CA GLY A 225 19.17 -0.86 -13.98
C GLY A 225 18.48 0.44 -13.55
N VAL A 226 17.43 0.38 -12.73
CA VAL A 226 16.84 1.57 -12.10
C VAL A 226 17.83 2.17 -11.09
N SER A 227 18.08 3.48 -11.18
CA SER A 227 18.88 4.20 -10.18
C SER A 227 18.06 5.27 -9.48
N THR A 228 18.24 5.38 -8.17
CA THR A 228 17.47 6.29 -7.32
C THR A 228 18.38 7.31 -6.64
N ARG A 229 18.06 8.59 -6.80
CA ARG A 229 18.79 9.70 -6.18
C ARG A 229 17.83 10.57 -5.38
N VAL A 230 18.26 10.98 -4.19
CA VAL A 230 17.44 11.79 -3.28
C VAL A 230 18.04 13.19 -3.20
N TYR A 231 17.20 14.19 -3.38
CA TYR A 231 17.56 15.61 -3.39
C TYR A 231 16.75 16.39 -2.36
N LYS A 232 17.35 17.39 -1.74
CA LYS A 232 16.65 18.40 -0.94
C LYS A 232 15.92 19.35 -1.90
N GLY A 233 14.63 19.51 -1.71
CA GLY A 233 13.81 20.46 -2.45
C GLY A 233 13.17 21.51 -1.54
N VAL A 234 12.79 22.64 -2.13
CA VAL A 234 11.95 23.65 -1.49
C VAL A 234 10.77 23.96 -2.41
N LEU A 235 9.56 23.62 -1.97
CA LEU A 235 8.33 23.87 -2.74
C LEU A 235 8.01 25.36 -2.81
N ALA A 236 7.07 25.74 -3.69
CA ALA A 236 6.67 27.14 -3.88
C ALA A 236 6.09 27.80 -2.61
N ASP A 237 5.49 27.00 -1.73
CA ASP A 237 4.97 27.41 -0.42
C ASP A 237 6.07 27.46 0.66
N LYS A 238 7.34 27.30 0.27
CA LYS A 238 8.54 27.26 1.12
C LYS A 238 8.67 26.00 1.99
N THR A 239 7.84 24.98 1.76
CA THR A 239 7.99 23.69 2.45
C THR A 239 9.27 23.00 1.98
N GLU A 240 10.14 22.63 2.91
CA GLU A 240 11.30 21.78 2.62
C GLU A 240 10.86 20.32 2.44
N VAL A 241 11.38 19.66 1.40
CA VAL A 241 10.98 18.31 1.00
C VAL A 241 12.18 17.46 0.57
N GLU A 242 12.04 16.14 0.65
CA GLU A 242 12.94 15.22 -0.05
C GLU A 242 12.30 14.81 -1.39
N VAL A 243 13.06 14.93 -2.47
CA VAL A 243 12.67 14.50 -3.80
C VAL A 243 13.49 13.28 -4.18
N THR A 244 12.83 12.13 -4.19
CA THR A 244 13.40 10.87 -4.65
C THR A 244 13.14 10.73 -6.15
N ARG A 245 14.16 10.97 -6.97
CA ARG A 245 14.10 10.82 -8.43
C ARG A 245 14.49 9.40 -8.83
N TYR A 246 13.65 8.77 -9.64
CA TYR A 246 13.92 7.49 -10.26
C TYR A 246 14.39 7.73 -11.67
N THR A 247 15.60 7.29 -11.97
CA THR A 247 16.10 7.20 -13.34
C THR A 247 15.84 5.78 -13.80
N VAL A 248 14.84 5.66 -14.66
CA VAL A 248 14.26 4.39 -15.05
C VAL A 248 14.69 4.08 -16.48
N ASN A 249 15.55 3.08 -16.67
CA ASN A 249 15.81 2.48 -17.98
C ASN A 249 14.84 1.29 -18.22
N CYS A 250 13.56 1.44 -17.87
CA CYS A 250 12.57 0.35 -18.01
C CYS A 250 11.91 0.35 -19.39
N SER A 251 11.42 -0.82 -19.81
CA SER A 251 10.39 -0.90 -20.85
C SER A 251 9.08 -0.26 -20.36
N TYR A 252 8.21 0.11 -21.29
CA TYR A 252 6.91 0.74 -21.01
C TYR A 252 6.00 -0.13 -20.11
N ASP A 253 6.30 -1.43 -19.99
CA ASP A 253 5.51 -2.44 -19.30
C ASP A 253 5.57 -2.36 -17.77
N ASP A 254 6.62 -1.76 -17.20
CA ASP A 254 6.79 -1.69 -15.74
C ASP A 254 5.98 -0.52 -15.11
N TYR A 255 5.51 0.44 -15.91
CA TYR A 255 4.87 1.66 -15.44
C TYR A 255 3.58 1.44 -14.62
N PRO A 256 2.65 0.54 -14.99
CA PRO A 256 1.45 0.27 -14.19
C PRO A 256 1.76 -0.19 -12.75
N TYR A 257 2.82 -0.99 -12.58
CA TYR A 257 3.28 -1.42 -11.26
C TYR A 257 3.78 -0.23 -10.42
N LEU A 258 4.49 0.71 -11.04
CA LEU A 258 4.94 1.94 -10.37
C LEU A 258 3.76 2.79 -9.90
N VAL A 259 2.76 2.99 -10.77
CA VAL A 259 1.56 3.76 -10.41
C VAL A 259 0.79 3.08 -9.27
N LYS A 260 0.65 1.75 -9.30
CA LYS A 260 0.07 0.96 -8.21
C LYS A 260 0.82 1.17 -6.90
N LEU A 261 2.16 1.13 -6.93
CA LEU A 261 3.00 1.38 -5.75
C LEU A 261 2.74 2.77 -5.16
N VAL A 262 2.71 3.80 -6.00
CA VAL A 262 2.47 5.17 -5.57
C VAL A 262 1.06 5.33 -5.00
N ALA A 263 0.06 4.67 -5.59
CA ALA A 263 -1.29 4.65 -5.05
C ALA A 263 -1.32 4.05 -3.63
N VAL A 264 -0.65 2.92 -3.39
CA VAL A 264 -0.53 2.35 -2.04
C VAL A 264 0.21 3.29 -1.09
N ALA A 265 1.38 3.79 -1.52
CA ALA A 265 2.23 4.70 -0.74
C ALA A 265 1.51 5.98 -0.30
N SER A 266 0.66 6.54 -1.16
CA SER A 266 -0.09 7.77 -0.87
C SER A 266 -1.12 7.64 0.24
N ARG A 267 -1.41 6.40 0.68
CA ARG A 267 -2.38 6.07 1.73
C ARG A 267 -1.73 5.68 3.06
N THR A 268 -0.41 5.57 3.12
CA THR A 268 0.26 5.17 4.35
C THR A 268 0.44 6.39 5.26
N ASN A 269 0.10 6.24 6.53
CA ASN A 269 0.25 7.29 7.53
C ASN A 269 0.59 6.70 8.90
N HIS A 270 1.89 6.66 9.21
CA HIS A 270 2.38 6.15 10.49
C HIS A 270 3.56 7.00 10.95
N LYS A 271 3.66 7.22 12.27
CA LYS A 271 4.68 8.08 12.88
C LYS A 271 6.13 7.65 12.55
N ASN A 272 6.34 6.34 12.41
CA ASN A 272 7.64 5.73 12.08
C ASN A 272 7.80 5.42 10.59
N LEU A 273 6.94 5.97 9.71
CA LEU A 273 7.14 5.99 8.26
C LEU A 273 7.47 7.41 7.83
N VAL A 274 8.33 7.53 6.81
CA VAL A 274 8.45 8.79 6.08
C VAL A 274 7.13 9.07 5.39
N ARG A 275 6.60 10.29 5.51
CA ARG A 275 5.33 10.66 4.88
C ARG A 275 5.51 11.07 3.42
N LEU A 276 4.73 10.48 2.52
CA LEU A 276 4.64 10.92 1.12
C LEU A 276 3.74 12.16 1.04
N LEU A 277 4.25 13.25 0.48
CA LEU A 277 3.50 14.50 0.26
C LEU A 277 2.87 14.53 -1.12
N GLY A 278 3.55 13.94 -2.10
CA GLY A 278 3.10 13.89 -3.48
C GLY A 278 4.04 13.14 -4.40
N CYS A 279 3.71 13.14 -5.68
CA CYS A 279 4.50 12.47 -6.70
C CYS A 279 4.42 13.22 -8.04
N CYS A 280 5.42 12.99 -8.89
CA CYS A 280 5.45 13.39 -10.28
C CYS A 280 5.55 12.11 -11.11
N LEU A 281 4.57 11.92 -11.99
CA LEU A 281 4.43 10.75 -12.87
C LEU A 281 4.20 11.23 -14.32
N GLU A 282 5.04 12.14 -14.80
CA GLU A 282 4.86 12.82 -16.09
C GLU A 282 5.97 12.40 -17.08
N GLY A 283 5.55 11.86 -18.23
CA GLY A 283 6.46 11.33 -19.25
C GLY A 283 7.34 10.20 -18.71
N GLN A 284 8.66 10.36 -18.82
CA GLN A 284 9.66 9.44 -18.27
C GLN A 284 10.15 9.85 -16.88
N THR A 285 9.68 10.98 -16.34
CA THR A 285 10.11 11.51 -15.06
C THR A 285 9.23 10.97 -13.95
N ILE A 286 9.81 10.12 -13.12
CA ILE A 286 9.18 9.57 -11.92
C ILE A 286 9.93 10.14 -10.71
N ALA A 287 9.20 10.89 -9.89
CA ALA A 287 9.74 11.43 -8.64
C ALA A 287 8.71 11.34 -7.51
N LEU A 288 9.18 11.00 -6.32
CA LEU A 288 8.37 11.02 -5.10
C LEU A 288 8.83 12.18 -4.22
N VAL A 289 7.86 12.95 -3.73
CA VAL A 289 8.07 14.11 -2.87
C VAL A 289 7.62 13.72 -1.47
N SER A 290 8.56 13.57 -0.55
CA SER A 290 8.31 13.21 0.84
C SER A 290 8.68 14.33 1.80
N GLU A 291 8.26 14.20 3.05
CA GLU A 291 8.69 15.11 4.10
C GLU A 291 10.22 15.14 4.21
N TYR A 292 10.77 16.35 4.41
CA TYR A 292 12.18 16.51 4.76
C TYR A 292 12.35 16.30 6.25
N ILE A 293 13.31 15.44 6.63
CA ILE A 293 13.66 15.21 8.03
C ILE A 293 15.00 15.91 8.26
N PRO A 294 15.01 17.06 8.97
CA PRO A 294 16.24 17.79 9.24
C PRO A 294 17.27 16.91 9.96
N ASN A 295 18.54 17.07 9.59
CA ASN A 295 19.69 16.36 10.19
C ASN A 295 19.58 14.83 10.20
N ALA A 296 18.66 14.26 9.42
CA ALA A 296 18.45 12.83 9.44
C ALA A 296 19.67 12.09 8.87
N CYS A 297 20.17 11.13 9.64
CA CYS A 297 21.16 10.18 9.17
C CYS A 297 20.52 8.80 8.99
N THR A 298 21.10 7.99 8.12
CA THR A 298 20.68 6.58 8.03
C THR A 298 21.17 5.83 9.26
N LEU A 299 20.42 4.82 9.70
CA LEU A 299 20.86 3.91 10.76
C LEU A 299 22.20 3.25 10.40
N PHE A 300 22.42 2.97 9.11
CA PHE A 300 23.70 2.47 8.61
C PHE A 300 24.85 3.44 8.92
N GLN A 301 24.72 4.73 8.62
CA GLN A 301 25.75 5.74 8.98
C GLN A 301 25.91 5.87 10.49
N ARG A 302 24.80 5.78 11.25
CA ARG A 302 24.85 5.88 12.71
C ARG A 302 25.64 4.75 13.37
N ILE A 303 25.55 3.53 12.82
CA ILE A 303 26.23 2.33 13.32
C ILE A 303 27.65 2.22 12.71
N HIS A 304 27.79 2.40 11.40
CA HIS A 304 29.00 2.05 10.65
C HIS A 304 29.82 3.25 10.14
N GLY A 305 29.29 4.48 10.18
CA GLY A 305 30.01 5.67 9.69
C GLY A 305 31.30 5.92 10.48
N GLU A 306 32.27 6.63 9.90
CA GLU A 306 33.51 6.96 10.61
C GLU A 306 33.28 8.06 11.67
N GLU A 307 34.04 8.05 12.77
CA GLU A 307 33.97 9.11 13.78
C GLU A 307 34.44 10.44 13.15
N GLY A 308 33.55 11.43 13.09
CA GLY A 308 33.82 12.73 12.45
C GLY A 308 33.20 12.91 11.06
N GLU A 309 32.51 11.91 10.50
CA GLU A 309 31.67 12.11 9.30
C GLU A 309 30.55 13.14 9.59
N GLU A 310 30.33 14.07 8.65
CA GLU A 310 29.25 15.05 8.74
C GLU A 310 27.90 14.34 8.96
N GLY A 311 27.26 14.61 10.10
CA GLY A 311 25.97 14.04 10.47
C GLY A 311 26.01 12.79 11.38
N LYS A 312 27.19 12.27 11.76
CA LYS A 312 27.28 11.21 12.78
C LYS A 312 27.41 11.80 14.19
N PRO A 313 26.48 11.54 15.12
CA PRO A 313 26.63 11.93 16.52
C PRO A 313 27.83 11.22 17.17
N SER A 314 28.63 11.96 17.95
CA SER A 314 29.86 11.45 18.57
C SER A 314 29.64 10.37 19.63
N SER A 315 28.43 10.23 20.19
CA SER A 315 28.11 9.21 21.19
C SER A 315 27.63 7.91 20.53
N PRO A 316 27.96 6.71 21.04
CA PRO A 316 27.39 5.46 20.55
C PRO A 316 25.89 5.34 20.92
N LEU A 317 25.14 4.56 20.14
CA LEU A 317 23.74 4.23 20.49
C LEU A 317 23.72 3.26 21.68
N SER A 318 23.02 3.63 22.75
CA SER A 318 22.76 2.75 23.90
C SER A 318 21.91 1.54 23.50
N LEU A 319 21.97 0.46 24.28
CA LEU A 319 21.17 -0.75 24.03
C LEU A 319 19.67 -0.43 23.94
N GLU A 320 19.16 0.40 24.86
CA GLU A 320 17.76 0.81 24.87
C GLU A 320 17.38 1.52 23.58
N LEU A 321 18.22 2.45 23.10
CA LEU A 321 17.91 3.22 21.90
C LEU A 321 17.93 2.33 20.65
N ARG A 322 18.85 1.35 20.58
CA ARG A 322 18.86 0.35 19.53
C ARG A 322 17.59 -0.50 19.53
N MET A 323 17.12 -0.92 20.71
CA MET A 323 15.88 -1.68 20.83
C MET A 323 14.65 -0.83 20.51
N LYS A 324 14.65 0.45 20.87
CA LYS A 324 13.61 1.42 20.48
C LYS A 324 13.53 1.52 18.97
N ILE A 325 14.66 1.73 18.29
CA ILE A 325 14.73 1.81 16.82
C ILE A 325 14.22 0.53 16.16
N ALA A 326 14.61 -0.64 16.66
CA ALA A 326 14.15 -1.93 16.14
C ALA A 326 12.63 -2.10 16.32
N SER A 327 12.10 -1.79 17.51
CA SER A 327 10.67 -1.88 17.82
C SER A 327 9.84 -0.90 16.98
N GLU A 328 10.29 0.35 16.83
CA GLU A 328 9.65 1.36 15.99
C GLU A 328 9.61 0.94 14.51
N THR A 329 10.72 0.35 14.02
CA THR A 329 10.80 -0.17 12.65
C THR A 329 9.87 -1.38 12.45
N ALA A 330 9.87 -2.32 13.39
CA ALA A 330 8.99 -3.49 13.33
C ALA A 330 7.51 -3.09 13.40
N GLY A 331 7.16 -2.10 14.22
CA GLY A 331 5.81 -1.54 14.31
C GLY A 331 5.38 -0.88 13.00
N ALA A 332 6.27 -0.13 12.34
CA ALA A 332 6.01 0.45 11.02
C ALA A 332 5.75 -0.63 9.96
N LEU A 333 6.52 -1.73 9.97
CA LEU A 333 6.32 -2.87 9.08
C LEU A 333 5.00 -3.60 9.36
N ALA A 334 4.68 -3.84 10.63
CA ALA A 334 3.42 -4.46 11.03
C ALA A 334 2.21 -3.60 10.60
N TYR A 335 2.31 -2.27 10.71
CA TYR A 335 1.32 -1.34 10.18
C TYR A 335 1.16 -1.43 8.66
N LEU A 336 2.27 -1.46 7.92
CA LEU A 336 2.20 -1.65 6.47
C LEU A 336 1.50 -2.97 6.13
N ARG A 337 1.80 -4.06 6.84
CA ARG A 337 1.13 -5.35 6.64
C ARG A 337 -0.33 -5.38 7.09
N SER A 338 -0.75 -4.52 8.02
CA SER A 338 -2.16 -4.44 8.43
C SER A 338 -3.01 -3.63 7.47
N LEU A 339 -2.46 -2.58 6.85
CA LEU A 339 -3.16 -1.76 5.86
C LEU A 339 -3.37 -2.47 4.54
N THR A 340 -2.45 -3.37 4.19
CA THR A 340 -2.40 -3.95 2.86
C THR A 340 -2.23 -5.46 2.98
N THR A 341 -3.24 -6.22 2.53
CA THR A 341 -3.02 -7.60 2.06
C THR A 341 -2.08 -7.64 0.86
N THR A 342 -1.77 -6.47 0.31
CA THR A 342 -0.69 -6.15 -0.61
C THR A 342 0.70 -6.11 0.03
N PRO A 343 1.64 -6.92 -0.47
CA PRO A 343 3.05 -6.64 -0.30
C PRO A 343 3.55 -5.69 -1.41
N ILE A 344 3.30 -4.39 -1.23
CA ILE A 344 3.80 -3.36 -2.16
C ILE A 344 4.88 -2.45 -1.53
N LEU A 345 4.98 -2.36 -0.19
CA LEU A 345 6.06 -1.62 0.50
C LEU A 345 6.48 -2.35 1.79
N PRO A 346 7.78 -2.48 2.16
CA PRO A 346 9.03 -2.48 1.39
C PRO A 346 9.72 -3.87 1.39
N SER A 347 10.07 -4.40 0.21
CA SER A 347 10.52 -5.79 -0.01
C SER A 347 11.93 -6.17 0.52
N PHE A 348 12.61 -5.31 1.31
CA PHE A 348 13.77 -5.66 2.14
C PHE A 348 14.14 -4.46 3.04
N VAL A 349 13.71 -4.47 4.31
CA VAL A 349 14.18 -3.49 5.29
C VAL A 349 15.67 -3.68 5.55
N SER A 350 16.40 -2.57 5.59
CA SER A 350 17.81 -2.53 5.94
C SER A 350 18.14 -1.25 6.72
N THR A 351 19.29 -1.23 7.37
CA THR A 351 19.83 -0.06 8.08
C THR A 351 19.98 1.17 7.16
N THR A 352 20.12 0.99 5.84
CA THR A 352 20.17 2.12 4.87
C THR A 352 18.79 2.72 4.54
N SER A 353 17.71 1.99 4.83
CA SER A 353 16.33 2.42 4.61
C SER A 353 15.68 3.05 5.84
N ILE A 354 16.34 2.98 7.00
CA ILE A 354 15.87 3.54 8.26
C ILE A 354 16.59 4.87 8.48
N LEU A 355 15.83 5.96 8.53
CA LEU A 355 16.33 7.28 8.92
C LEU A 355 16.11 7.47 10.42
N LEU A 356 17.04 8.19 11.05
CA LEU A 356 16.94 8.61 12.43
C LEU A 356 16.82 10.14 12.44
N ASP A 357 15.81 10.66 13.13
CA ASP A 357 15.72 12.09 13.44
C ASP A 357 16.64 12.48 14.61
N ASP A 358 16.62 13.76 14.99
CA ASP A 358 17.43 14.31 16.10
C ASP A 358 17.15 13.63 17.45
N ASN A 359 15.96 13.06 17.64
CA ASN A 359 15.57 12.32 18.85
C ASN A 359 15.85 10.82 18.75
N CYS A 360 16.56 10.40 17.70
CA CYS A 360 16.80 9.00 17.35
C CYS A 360 15.50 8.18 17.27
N THR A 361 14.42 8.81 16.79
CA THR A 361 13.19 8.11 16.40
C THR A 361 13.35 7.61 14.98
N ALA A 362 13.02 6.32 14.79
CA ALA A 362 13.16 5.64 13.52
C ALA A 362 12.03 6.03 12.57
N LYS A 363 12.40 6.43 11.36
CA LYS A 363 11.51 6.66 10.21
C LYS A 363 11.94 5.79 9.05
N LEU A 364 11.15 4.77 8.75
CA LEU A 364 11.39 3.88 7.64
C LEU A 364 11.00 4.57 6.32
N CYS A 365 11.98 4.66 5.41
CA CYS A 365 11.77 5.09 4.03
C CYS A 365 11.09 3.95 3.25
N SER A 366 9.76 3.89 3.29
CA SER A 366 9.02 2.83 2.61
C SER A 366 9.07 2.93 1.09
N PHE A 367 9.21 4.12 0.52
CA PHE A 367 8.92 4.38 -0.90
C PHE A 367 10.01 3.98 -1.91
N GLY A 368 10.98 3.17 -1.51
CA GLY A 368 12.00 2.66 -2.44
C GLY A 368 11.39 1.66 -3.42
N LEU A 369 11.32 2.02 -4.70
CA LEU A 369 11.07 1.07 -5.79
C LEU A 369 12.20 0.03 -5.83
N ARG A 370 11.99 -1.17 -5.27
CA ARG A 370 12.91 -2.30 -5.42
C ARG A 370 12.26 -3.40 -6.26
N PHE A 371 12.78 -3.57 -7.47
CA PHE A 371 12.86 -4.89 -8.09
C PHE A 371 14.04 -5.60 -7.42
N VAL A 372 13.85 -6.85 -6.99
CA VAL A 372 14.80 -7.66 -6.20
C VAL A 372 16.28 -7.29 -6.45
N PRO A 373 17.05 -6.92 -5.41
CA PRO A 373 18.45 -6.53 -5.57
C PRO A 373 19.29 -7.72 -6.07
N ASN A 374 20.22 -7.45 -6.98
CA ASN A 374 21.25 -8.42 -7.39
C ASN A 374 22.50 -8.34 -6.46
N ASP A 375 22.31 -7.99 -5.19
CA ASP A 375 23.41 -7.69 -4.26
C ASP A 375 24.05 -8.99 -3.77
N SER A 376 25.34 -9.19 -4.08
CA SER A 376 26.11 -10.37 -3.67
C SER A 376 26.36 -10.46 -2.16
N ARG A 377 26.09 -9.38 -1.40
CA ARG A 377 26.29 -9.32 0.06
C ARG A 377 25.24 -10.07 0.88
N TYR A 378 24.09 -10.36 0.28
CA TYR A 378 23.04 -11.18 0.88
C TYR A 378 22.99 -12.47 0.09
N SER A 379 23.60 -13.54 0.60
CA SER A 379 23.63 -14.85 -0.05
C SER A 379 22.24 -15.47 -0.02
N LEU A 380 21.35 -14.98 -0.88
CA LEU A 380 20.04 -15.58 -1.14
C LEU A 380 20.18 -16.38 -2.45
N SER A 381 21.07 -17.37 -2.46
CA SER A 381 21.29 -18.26 -3.61
C SER A 381 20.02 -19.05 -3.99
N SER A 382 19.13 -19.32 -3.04
CA SER A 382 17.79 -19.89 -3.27
C SER A 382 16.81 -18.90 -3.93
N ILE A 383 17.03 -17.59 -3.79
CA ILE A 383 16.32 -16.54 -4.55
C ILE A 383 16.87 -16.42 -5.99
N ARG A 384 18.13 -16.80 -6.24
CA ARG A 384 18.76 -16.70 -7.57
C ARG A 384 18.23 -17.72 -8.59
N GLN A 385 17.63 -18.83 -8.16
CA GLN A 385 17.13 -19.87 -9.04
C GLN A 385 15.63 -19.73 -9.30
N GLY A 386 15.27 -18.78 -10.18
CA GLY A 386 14.19 -18.96 -11.17
C GLY A 386 12.78 -19.37 -10.70
N CYS A 387 12.41 -19.21 -9.44
CA CYS A 387 11.07 -19.54 -8.94
C CYS A 387 10.49 -18.34 -8.19
N PHE A 388 10.25 -17.24 -8.91
CA PHE A 388 9.48 -16.12 -8.38
C PHE A 388 8.09 -16.15 -8.99
N ASP A 389 7.11 -16.46 -8.14
CA ASP A 389 5.82 -15.83 -8.25
C ASP A 389 5.87 -14.53 -7.40
N PRO A 390 6.03 -13.34 -8.01
CA PRO A 390 5.99 -12.06 -7.28
C PRO A 390 4.65 -11.80 -6.57
N GLU A 391 3.64 -12.65 -6.77
CA GLU A 391 2.31 -12.57 -6.15
C GLU A 391 2.22 -13.36 -4.82
N SER A 392 3.25 -14.11 -4.43
CA SER A 392 3.24 -14.89 -3.19
C SER A 392 3.29 -14.00 -1.93
N LYS A 393 2.13 -13.81 -1.28
CA LYS A 393 1.98 -13.07 -0.01
C LYS A 393 2.93 -13.57 1.08
N THR A 394 3.11 -14.89 1.19
CA THR A 394 4.00 -15.54 2.15
C THR A 394 5.47 -15.21 1.92
N LEU A 395 5.89 -15.00 0.68
CA LEU A 395 7.28 -14.66 0.35
C LEU A 395 7.68 -13.29 0.91
N ILE A 396 6.82 -12.28 0.75
CA ILE A 396 7.19 -10.90 1.08
C ILE A 396 7.03 -10.62 2.58
N GLU A 397 6.10 -11.29 3.26
CA GLU A 397 6.07 -11.32 4.73
C GLU A 397 7.36 -11.94 5.29
N ARG A 398 7.87 -13.03 4.69
CA ARG A 398 9.16 -13.64 5.10
C ARG A 398 10.36 -12.74 4.82
N LEU A 399 10.35 -11.98 3.71
CA LEU A 399 11.44 -11.05 3.39
C LEU A 399 11.49 -9.86 4.37
N ASP A 400 10.35 -9.33 4.80
CA ASP A 400 10.31 -8.27 5.83
C ASP A 400 10.85 -8.77 7.17
N VAL A 401 10.43 -9.99 7.57
CA VAL A 401 10.91 -10.64 8.80
C VAL A 401 12.42 -10.92 8.70
N TYR A 402 12.89 -11.40 7.56
CA TYR A 402 14.31 -11.58 7.33
C TYR A 402 15.08 -10.24 7.41
N GLY A 403 14.56 -9.19 6.78
CA GLY A 403 15.16 -7.85 6.78
C GLY A 403 15.28 -7.26 8.18
N ILE A 404 14.23 -7.38 9.01
CA ILE A 404 14.33 -6.96 10.42
C ILE A 404 15.33 -7.83 11.20
N GLY A 405 15.44 -9.13 10.89
CA GLY A 405 16.47 -10.01 11.43
C GLY A 405 17.89 -9.52 11.14
N VAL A 406 18.16 -9.05 9.92
CA VAL A 406 19.43 -8.42 9.54
C VAL A 406 19.66 -7.14 10.34
N VAL A 407 18.64 -6.28 10.48
CA VAL A 407 18.75 -5.04 11.26
C VAL A 407 19.04 -5.33 12.74
N LEU A 408 18.40 -6.33 13.33
CA LEU A 408 18.66 -6.75 14.72
C LEU A 408 20.11 -7.24 14.88
N ALA A 409 20.60 -8.02 13.93
CA ALA A 409 21.98 -8.47 13.91
C ALA A 409 22.98 -7.30 13.83
N GLU A 410 22.78 -6.36 12.90
CA GLU A 410 23.63 -5.18 12.75
C GLU A 410 23.57 -4.25 13.98
N LEU A 411 22.41 -4.15 14.64
CA LEU A 411 22.27 -3.39 15.88
C LEU A 411 23.00 -4.01 17.07
N LEU A 412 23.19 -5.33 17.10
CA LEU A 412 23.87 -6.02 18.21
C LEU A 412 25.39 -6.13 18.02
N THR A 413 25.86 -6.19 16.78
CA THR A 413 27.24 -6.59 16.46
C THR A 413 28.16 -5.41 16.19
N ASP A 414 29.46 -5.60 16.45
CA ASP A 414 30.48 -4.59 16.14
C ASP A 414 30.67 -4.49 14.60
N PRO A 415 30.58 -3.29 14.00
CA PRO A 415 30.92 -3.04 12.60
C PRO A 415 32.22 -3.69 12.12
N ASN A 416 33.25 -3.75 12.98
CA ASN A 416 34.57 -4.27 12.66
C ASN A 416 34.66 -5.81 12.76
N ALA A 417 33.77 -6.44 13.54
CA ALA A 417 33.67 -7.90 13.59
C ALA A 417 33.05 -8.46 12.30
N ILE A 418 32.32 -7.64 11.56
CA ILE A 418 31.65 -7.98 10.30
C ILE A 418 32.55 -7.72 9.08
N SER A 419 33.55 -6.82 9.19
CA SER A 419 34.43 -6.42 8.08
C SER A 419 35.67 -7.31 7.89
N SER A 420 36.13 -8.01 8.93
CA SER A 420 37.37 -8.81 8.88
C SER A 420 37.26 -10.14 8.12
N SER A 421 36.04 -10.60 7.79
CA SER A 421 35.83 -11.73 6.90
C SER A 421 35.30 -11.20 5.56
N GLY A 422 36.12 -11.28 4.50
CA GLY A 422 35.85 -10.75 3.16
C GLY A 422 34.65 -11.32 2.39
N ASP A 423 33.64 -11.83 3.08
CA ASP A 423 32.30 -12.06 2.56
C ASP A 423 31.33 -11.86 3.73
N ARG A 424 30.28 -11.05 3.55
CA ARG A 424 29.33 -10.64 4.60
C ARG A 424 28.34 -11.78 4.87
N ASP A 425 28.88 -12.93 5.23
CA ASP A 425 28.13 -14.18 5.32
C ASP A 425 27.30 -14.17 6.61
N LEU A 426 26.05 -13.67 6.50
CA LEU A 426 25.04 -13.68 7.56
C LEU A 426 24.90 -15.07 8.20
N THR A 427 25.23 -16.13 7.45
CA THR A 427 25.32 -17.52 7.93
C THR A 427 26.33 -17.67 9.09
N LYS A 428 27.49 -17.02 9.03
CA LYS A 428 28.48 -17.05 10.12
C LYS A 428 27.98 -16.29 11.35
N LEU A 429 27.29 -15.18 11.13
CA LEU A 429 26.71 -14.38 12.21
C LEU A 429 25.58 -15.15 12.90
N VAL A 430 24.70 -15.80 12.13
CA VAL A 430 23.67 -16.71 12.64
C VAL A 430 24.28 -17.92 13.37
N ASN A 431 25.34 -18.53 12.84
CA ASN A 431 26.02 -19.65 13.51
C ASN A 431 26.67 -19.20 14.83
N SER A 432 27.27 -18.01 14.88
CA SER A 432 27.85 -17.47 16.11
C SER A 432 26.80 -17.17 17.19
N PHE A 433 25.58 -16.79 16.81
CA PHE A 433 24.45 -16.68 17.73
C PHE A 433 23.97 -18.04 18.26
N LEU A 434 24.10 -19.09 17.45
CA LEU A 434 23.68 -20.45 17.81
C LEU A 434 24.70 -21.22 18.66
N GLU A 435 25.97 -20.88 18.56
CA GLU A 435 27.08 -21.56 19.25
C GLU A 435 27.48 -20.90 20.60
N ASP A 436 26.61 -20.07 21.19
CA ASP A 436 26.86 -19.31 22.44
C ASP A 436 28.11 -18.39 22.40
N ARG A 437 28.67 -18.10 21.21
CA ARG A 437 29.81 -17.17 21.01
C ARG A 437 29.38 -15.70 20.92
N LEU A 438 28.18 -15.39 21.39
CA LEU A 438 27.59 -14.05 21.36
C LEU A 438 28.51 -12.97 21.95
N LYS A 439 29.23 -13.27 23.05
CA LYS A 439 30.16 -12.32 23.69
C LYS A 439 31.29 -11.83 22.78
N GLU A 440 31.66 -12.60 21.75
CA GLU A 440 32.78 -12.28 20.86
C GLU A 440 32.39 -11.31 19.75
N ILE A 441 31.11 -11.32 19.36
CA ILE A 441 30.58 -10.54 18.23
C ILE A 441 29.81 -9.28 18.64
N LEU A 442 29.38 -9.22 19.90
CA LEU A 442 28.64 -8.08 20.41
C LEU A 442 29.50 -6.82 20.43
N ASP A 443 28.88 -5.70 20.04
CA ASP A 443 29.51 -4.40 20.13
C ASP A 443 29.80 -4.06 21.59
N ARG A 444 31.10 -4.00 21.90
CA ARG A 444 31.62 -3.77 23.26
C ARG A 444 31.23 -2.41 23.81
N LYS A 445 30.81 -1.46 22.95
CA LYS A 445 30.28 -0.16 23.37
C LYS A 445 28.87 -0.26 23.97
N ILE A 446 28.19 -1.41 23.86
CA ILE A 446 26.80 -1.62 24.31
C ILE A 446 26.72 -2.37 25.65
N ILE A 447 27.57 -3.37 25.89
CA ILE A 447 27.47 -4.22 27.08
C ILE A 447 28.21 -3.55 28.24
N LEU A 448 27.46 -2.85 29.09
CA LEU A 448 28.01 -2.20 30.28
C LEU A 448 27.70 -2.99 31.56
N LYS A 449 26.60 -3.76 31.58
CA LYS A 449 26.15 -4.57 32.74
C LYS A 449 25.70 -5.98 32.33
N GLU A 450 25.61 -6.89 33.31
CA GLU A 450 25.12 -8.28 33.09
C GLU A 450 23.66 -8.33 32.59
N GLY A 451 22.82 -7.36 33.00
CA GLY A 451 21.45 -7.19 32.49
C GLY A 451 21.40 -6.90 30.98
N ASP A 452 22.33 -6.09 30.48
CA ASP A 452 22.46 -5.78 29.05
C ASP A 452 22.79 -7.04 28.24
N PHE A 453 23.65 -7.92 28.78
CA PHE A 453 24.00 -9.18 28.13
C PHE A 453 22.80 -10.14 28.04
N ARG A 454 21.99 -10.24 29.11
CA ARG A 454 20.76 -11.05 29.10
C ARG A 454 19.77 -10.54 28.04
N THR A 455 19.63 -9.23 27.94
CA THR A 455 18.78 -8.62 26.91
C THR A 455 19.34 -8.87 25.51
N ALA A 456 20.63 -8.63 25.29
CA ALA A 456 21.29 -8.92 24.02
C ALA A 456 21.11 -10.39 23.59
N LYS A 457 21.15 -11.34 24.54
CA LYS A 457 20.88 -12.76 24.27
C LYS A 457 19.46 -13.02 23.77
N LYS A 458 18.45 -12.38 24.37
CA LYS A 458 17.05 -12.47 23.91
C LYS A 458 16.89 -11.91 22.49
N VAL A 459 17.51 -10.76 22.21
CA VAL A 459 17.45 -10.11 20.90
C VAL A 459 18.17 -10.94 19.84
N ALA A 460 19.33 -11.52 20.17
CA ALA A 460 20.07 -12.41 19.27
C ALA A 460 19.27 -13.67 18.92
N HIS A 461 18.54 -14.22 19.89
CA HIS A 461 17.63 -15.34 19.66
C HIS A 461 16.49 -14.98 18.70
N LEU A 462 15.88 -13.80 18.89
CA LEU A 462 14.86 -13.26 17.98
C LEU A 462 15.42 -13.05 16.56
N ALA A 463 16.59 -12.41 16.44
CA ALA A 463 17.26 -12.20 15.15
C ALA A 463 17.53 -13.52 14.43
N THR A 464 17.96 -14.55 15.17
CA THR A 464 18.22 -15.89 14.65
C THR A 464 16.95 -16.55 14.09
N ARG A 465 15.82 -16.44 14.80
CA ARG A 465 14.52 -16.93 14.31
C ARG A 465 14.07 -16.19 13.05
N CYS A 466 14.29 -14.88 12.99
CA CYS A 466 13.98 -14.05 11.83
C CYS A 466 14.83 -14.38 10.59
N LEU A 467 16.11 -14.75 10.79
CA LEU A 467 17.07 -15.03 9.70
C LEU A 467 16.96 -16.45 9.14
N ARG A 468 16.22 -17.37 9.79
CA ARG A 468 15.99 -18.75 9.34
C ARG A 468 14.95 -18.80 8.21
N TYR A 469 15.32 -18.27 7.04
CA TYR A 469 14.42 -18.10 5.91
C TYR A 469 13.67 -19.37 5.51
N GLU A 470 14.29 -20.56 5.58
CA GLU A 470 13.73 -21.82 5.06
C GLU A 470 12.89 -22.63 6.08
N LYS A 471 12.81 -22.21 7.35
CA LYS A 471 12.12 -22.99 8.40
C LYS A 471 10.73 -22.45 8.73
N GLU A 472 9.81 -23.34 9.07
CA GLU A 472 8.42 -23.03 9.51
C GLU A 472 8.36 -22.27 10.85
N GLU A 473 9.49 -22.08 11.53
CA GLU A 473 9.61 -21.40 12.84
C GLU A 473 9.75 -19.86 12.75
N MET A 474 9.72 -19.29 11.54
CA MET A 474 9.87 -17.83 11.37
C MET A 474 8.69 -17.09 12.02
N PRO A 475 8.94 -16.12 12.91
CA PRO A 475 7.87 -15.38 13.57
C PRO A 475 7.15 -14.46 12.57
N SER A 476 5.87 -14.23 12.81
CA SER A 476 5.12 -13.17 12.16
C SER A 476 5.61 -11.79 12.63
N MET A 477 5.40 -10.75 11.81
CA MET A 477 5.75 -9.38 12.22
C MET A 477 5.05 -8.92 13.50
N LYS A 478 3.84 -9.43 13.78
CA LYS A 478 3.12 -9.15 15.03
C LYS A 478 3.84 -9.73 16.25
N GLU A 479 4.34 -10.96 16.14
CA GLU A 479 5.13 -11.60 17.20
C GLU A 479 6.47 -10.89 17.39
N VAL A 480 7.15 -10.51 16.31
CA VAL A 480 8.40 -9.72 16.39
C VAL A 480 8.18 -8.41 17.16
N VAL A 481 7.10 -7.68 16.87
CA VAL A 481 6.75 -6.45 17.59
C VAL A 481 6.49 -6.72 19.07
N ALA A 482 5.67 -7.73 19.40
CA ALA A 482 5.34 -8.06 20.78
C ALA A 482 6.58 -8.46 21.59
N GLU A 483 7.48 -9.26 21.01
CA GLU A 483 8.74 -9.66 21.66
C GLU A 483 9.67 -8.46 21.89
N LEU A 484 9.85 -7.57 20.90
CA LEU A 484 10.67 -6.37 21.04
C LEU A 484 10.11 -5.39 22.08
N GLU A 485 8.79 -5.20 22.13
CA GLU A 485 8.15 -4.39 23.16
C GLU A 485 8.33 -4.99 24.56
N GLY A 486 8.23 -6.31 24.68
CA GLY A 486 8.50 -7.02 25.93
C GLY A 486 9.94 -6.83 26.41
N ILE A 487 10.91 -6.91 25.48
CA ILE A 487 12.33 -6.66 25.76
C ILE A 487 12.55 -5.21 26.24
N LEU A 488 11.94 -4.23 25.58
CA LEU A 488 12.03 -2.82 25.97
C LEU A 488 11.45 -2.55 27.36
N ARG A 489 10.34 -3.19 27.73
CA ARG A 489 9.75 -3.05 29.08
C ARG A 489 10.69 -3.56 30.15
N ILE A 490 11.37 -4.68 29.90
CA ILE A 490 12.35 -5.25 30.83
C ILE A 490 13.55 -4.30 31.00
N LEU A 491 14.12 -3.81 29.90
CA LEU A 491 15.24 -2.86 29.93
C LEU A 491 14.92 -1.61 30.75
N ARG A 492 13.72 -1.05 30.58
CA ARG A 492 13.29 0.15 31.33
C ARG A 492 13.05 -0.13 32.81
N ALA A 493 12.50 -1.29 33.14
CA ALA A 493 12.26 -1.68 34.53
C ALA A 493 13.59 -1.87 35.30
N GLU A 494 14.61 -2.42 34.64
CA GLU A 494 15.94 -2.62 35.21
C GLU A 494 16.67 -1.28 35.46
N GLN A 495 16.41 -0.24 34.66
CA GLN A 495 16.96 1.10 34.88
C GLN A 495 16.18 1.92 35.94
N GLY A 496 14.86 1.75 36.03
CA GLY A 496 14.02 2.47 36.99
C GLY A 496 14.15 2.00 38.44
N GLY A 497 14.64 0.76 38.66
CA GLY A 497 14.86 0.20 40.00
C GLY A 497 16.12 0.72 40.71
N GLU A 498 17.03 1.41 40.03
CA GLU A 498 18.24 1.98 40.63
C GLU A 498 18.02 3.36 41.28
N ALA A 499 16.89 4.03 41.04
CA ALA A 499 16.64 5.40 41.51
C ALA A 499 16.01 5.52 42.92
N SER A 500 15.77 4.41 43.64
CA SER A 500 15.06 4.41 44.93
C SER A 500 15.90 3.98 46.14
N PHE A 501 17.23 3.97 46.03
CA PHE A 501 18.13 3.77 47.18
C PHE A 501 19.33 4.73 47.08
N SER A 502 19.09 5.98 47.46
CA SER A 502 20.14 6.94 47.80
C SER A 502 19.69 7.80 48.96
#